data_AF-A0A0F9IX08-F1
#
_entry.id   AF-A0A0F9IX08-F1
#
_cell.length_a   1.000
_cell.length_b   1.000
_cell.length_c   1.000
_cell.angle_alpha   90.00
_cell.angle_beta   90.00
_cell.angle_gamma   90.00
#
_symmetry.space_group_name_H-M   'P 1'
#
loop_
_entity.id
_entity.type
_entity.pdbx_description
1 polymer ?
#
loop_
_entity_poly.entity_id
_entity_poly.type
_entity_poly.pdbx_seq_one_letter_code
_entity_poly.pdbx_strand_id
1 'polypeptide(L)' 'MMGFDLARILASPEGLRLYNTLKRIVEAEGMSVSEVLSQTVAHMEKIESLSRRKGLSARQVADDSLAQYERSL' A
#
# COMPACT_ATOMS: atom_id res chain seq x y z
N MET A 1 -12.56 -9.47 -8.79
CA MET A 1 -11.54 -10.52 -8.96
C MET A 1 -10.31 -10.28 -8.07
N MET A 2 -9.71 -9.09 -8.03
CA MET A 2 -8.51 -8.79 -7.21
C MET A 2 -8.57 -9.17 -5.71
N GLY A 3 -9.71 -9.00 -5.04
CA GLY A 3 -9.82 -9.29 -3.60
C GLY A 3 -9.68 -10.78 -3.24
N PHE A 4 -10.05 -11.68 -4.16
CA PHE A 4 -9.97 -13.12 -3.93
C PHE A 4 -8.53 -13.63 -4.05
N ASP A 5 -7.75 -13.06 -4.99
CA ASP A 5 -6.35 -13.41 -5.18
C ASP A 5 -5.47 -12.95 -4.01
N LEU A 6 -5.73 -11.74 -3.50
CA LEU A 6 -5.07 -11.22 -2.29
C LEU A 6 -5.37 -12.08 -1.05
N ALA A 7 -6.64 -12.45 -0.85
CA ALA A 7 -7.02 -13.33 0.26
C ALA A 7 -6.31 -14.70 0.18
N ARG A 8 -6.16 -15.24 -1.03
CA ARG A 8 -5.49 -16.52 -1.28
C ARG A 8 -3.98 -16.45 -1.03
N ILE A 9 -3.34 -15.34 -1.42
CA ILE A 9 -1.92 -15.08 -1.12
C ILE A 9 -1.72 -14.95 0.39
N LEU A 10 -2.57 -14.19 1.08
CA LEU A 10 -2.47 -13.99 2.53
C LEU A 10 -2.76 -15.26 3.34
N ALA A 11 -3.56 -16.18 2.79
CA ALA A 11 -3.83 -17.49 3.41
C ALA A 11 -2.69 -18.51 3.25
N SER A 12 -1.70 -18.25 2.40
CA SER A 12 -0.51 -19.10 2.29
C SER A 12 0.39 -18.98 3.54
N PRO A 13 1.23 -19.98 3.86
CA PRO A 13 2.19 -19.89 4.97
C PRO A 13 3.13 -18.69 4.86
N GLU A 14 3.53 -18.35 3.64
CA GLU A 14 4.36 -17.18 3.33
C GLU A 14 3.57 -15.89 3.55
N GLY A 15 2.31 -15.83 3.11
CA GLY A 15 1.41 -14.70 3.31
C GLY A 15 1.12 -14.43 4.78
N LEU A 16 0.88 -15.48 5.57
CA LEU A 16 0.69 -15.37 7.02
C LEU A 16 1.97 -14.87 7.72
N ARG A 17 3.14 -15.35 7.30
CA ARG A 17 4.43 -14.85 7.82
C ARG A 17 4.66 -13.38 7.49
N LEU A 18 4.34 -12.96 6.26
CA LEU A 18 4.41 -11.57 5.84
C LEU A 18 3.46 -10.70 6.68
N TYR A 19 2.19 -11.10 6.79
CA TYR A 19 1.19 -10.40 7.59
C TYR A 19 1.63 -10.23 9.04
N ASN A 20 2.08 -11.31 9.70
CA ASN A 20 2.53 -11.25 11.09
C ASN A 20 3.77 -10.37 11.28
N THR A 21 4.64 -10.30 10.27
CA THR A 21 5.82 -9.42 10.32
C THR A 21 5.40 -7.95 10.20
N LEU A 22 4.56 -7.62 9.22
CA LEU A 22 4.04 -6.26 9.05
C LEU A 22 3.22 -5.82 10.27
N LYS A 23 2.38 -6.72 10.82
CA LYS A 23 1.62 -6.48 12.05
C LYS A 23 2.55 -6.06 13.20
N ARG A 24 3.61 -6.81 13.47
CA ARG A 24 4.57 -6.48 14.55
C ARG A 24 5.27 -5.14 14.34
N ILE A 25 5.62 -4.81 13.10
CA ILE A 25 6.25 -3.51 12.78
C ILE A 25 5.28 -2.37 13.08
N VAL A 26 4.05 -2.47 12.58
CA VAL A 26 3.01 -1.46 12.79
C VAL A 26 2.66 -1.28 14.27
N GLU A 27 2.53 -2.39 15.00
CA GLU A 27 2.26 -2.36 16.45
C GLU A 27 3.43 -1.78 17.25
N ALA A 28 4.68 -2.01 16.84
CA ALA A 28 5.87 -1.45 17.49
C ALA A 28 5.96 0.08 17.34
N GLU A 29 5.44 0.62 16.23
CA GLU A 29 5.29 2.06 16.00
C GLU A 29 4.06 2.66 16.72
N GLY A 30 3.32 1.85 17.49
CA GLY A 30 2.12 2.28 18.22
C GLY A 30 0.90 2.55 17.32
N MET A 31 0.92 2.04 16.09
CA MET A 31 -0.14 2.25 15.10
C MET A 31 -1.11 1.06 15.04
N SER A 32 -2.33 1.30 14.58
CA SER A 32 -3.32 0.25 14.32
C SER A 32 -3.11 -0.38 12.94
N VAL A 33 -3.01 -1.71 12.87
CA VAL A 33 -2.93 -2.46 11.59
C VAL A 33 -4.11 -2.13 10.67
N SER A 34 -5.32 -2.01 11.23
CA SER A 34 -6.51 -1.67 10.46
C SER A 34 -6.42 -0.27 9.87
N GLU A 35 -5.85 0.67 10.61
CA GLU A 35 -5.68 2.05 10.17
C GLU A 35 -4.63 2.13 9.05
N VAL A 36 -3.47 1.49 9.23
CA VAL A 36 -2.41 1.44 8.20
C VAL A 36 -2.92 0.79 6.92
N LEU A 37 -3.68 -0.30 7.01
CA LEU A 37 -4.29 -0.94 5.84
C LEU A 37 -5.29 0.00 5.14
N SER A 38 -6.15 0.69 5.90
CA SER A 38 -7.11 1.64 5.34
C SER A 38 -6.40 2.81 4.63
N GLN A 39 -5.37 3.37 5.24
CA GLN A 39 -4.56 4.44 4.64
C GLN A 39 -3.84 3.95 3.37
N THR A 40 -3.31 2.73 3.39
CA THR A 40 -2.65 2.11 2.22
C THR A 40 -3.62 1.96 1.06
N VAL A 41 -4.83 1.45 1.30
CA VAL A 41 -5.87 1.32 0.26
C VAL A 41 -6.24 2.69 -0.30
N ALA A 42 -6.52 3.66 0.55
CA ALA A 42 -6.87 5.02 0.11
C ALA A 42 -5.73 5.66 -0.71
N HIS A 43 -4.47 5.41 -0.33
CA HIS A 43 -3.32 5.87 -1.09
C HIS A 43 -3.27 5.23 -2.49
N MET A 44 -3.48 3.91 -2.58
CA MET A 44 -3.50 3.20 -3.87
C MET A 44 -4.63 3.70 -4.79
N GLU A 45 -5.83 3.91 -4.24
CA GLU A 45 -6.96 4.49 -4.99
C GLU A 45 -6.65 5.89 -5.51
N LYS A 46 -5.94 6.70 -4.72
CA LYS A 46 -5.50 8.05 -5.13
C LYS A 46 -4.47 7.98 -6.26
N ILE A 47 -3.49 7.07 -6.18
CA ILE A 47 -2.53 6.83 -7.27
C ILE A 47 -3.28 6.43 -8.55
N GLU A 48 -4.23 5.51 -8.44
CA GLU A 48 -5.02 5.07 -9.59
C GLU A 48 -5.83 6.21 -10.21
N SER A 49 -6.48 7.03 -9.38
CA SER A 49 -7.22 8.22 -9.84
C SER A 49 -6.31 9.21 -10.56
N LEU A 50 -5.13 9.48 -10.00
CA LEU A 50 -4.14 10.38 -10.59
C LEU A 50 -3.59 9.85 -11.91
N SER A 51 -3.29 8.56 -11.96
CA SER A 51 -2.86 7.83 -13.17
C SER A 51 -3.86 8.06 -14.31
N ARG A 52 -5.14 7.79 -14.05
CA ARG A 52 -6.23 8.00 -15.03
C ARG A 52 -6.36 9.47 -15.46
N ARG A 53 -6.30 10.41 -14.52
CA ARG A 53 -6.46 11.84 -14.81
C ARG A 53 -5.30 12.44 -15.61
N LYS A 54 -4.08 11.96 -15.38
CA LYS A 54 -2.87 12.49 -16.03
C LYS A 54 -2.43 11.71 -17.26
N GLY A 55 -3.08 10.58 -17.56
CA GLY A 55 -2.64 9.69 -18.63
C GLY A 55 -1.26 9.07 -18.35
N LEU A 56 -0.90 8.94 -17.07
CA LEU A 56 0.37 8.37 -16.61
C LEU A 56 0.13 6.97 -16.08
N SER A 57 1.15 6.12 -16.06
CA SER A 57 1.08 4.85 -15.34
C SER A 57 1.06 5.06 -13.81
N ALA A 58 0.47 4.13 -13.07
CA ALA A 58 0.50 4.15 -11.61
C ALA A 58 1.93 4.20 -11.05
N ARG A 59 2.88 3.56 -11.74
CA ARG A 59 4.31 3.62 -11.40
C ARG A 59 4.87 5.03 -11.53
N GLN A 60 4.65 5.70 -12.66
CA GLN A 60 5.11 7.07 -12.86
C GLN A 60 4.54 8.02 -11.80
N VAL A 61 3.27 7.85 -11.43
CA VAL A 61 2.65 8.65 -10.36
C VAL A 61 3.32 8.40 -9.01
N ALA A 62 3.65 7.15 -8.69
CA ALA A 62 4.34 6.80 -7.45
C ALA A 62 5.77 7.37 -7.42
N ASP A 63 6.52 7.22 -8.52
CA ASP A 63 7.88 7.75 -8.67
C ASP A 63 7.89 9.29 -8.54
N ASP A 64 6.94 9.97 -9.18
CA ASP A 64 6.77 11.42 -9.06
C ASP A 64 6.44 11.85 -7.62
N SER A 65 5.58 11.09 -6.93
CA SER A 65 5.20 11.36 -5.54
C SER A 65 6.39 11.19 -4.59
N LEU A 66 7.22 10.18 -4.81
CA LEU A 66 8.44 9.94 -4.02
C LEU A 66 9.45 11.07 -4.26
N ALA A 67 9.69 11.44 -5.52
CA ALA A 67 10.58 12.53 -5.87
C ALA A 67 10.11 13.88 -5.29
N GLN A 68 8.80 14.10 -5.19
CA GLN A 68 8.26 15.29 -4.52
C GLN A 68 8.49 15.26 -3.01
N TYR A 69 8.28 14.12 -2.36
CA TYR A 69 8.55 13.95 -0.93
C TYR A 69 10.02 14.21 -0.59
N GLU A 70 10.95 13.61 -1.34
CA GLU A 70 12.40 13.80 -1.15
C GLU A 70 12.86 15.26 -1.31
N ARG A 71 12.20 16.03 -2.18
CA ARG A 71 12.48 17.47 -2.35
C ARG A 71 11.93 18.34 -1.22
N SER A 72 11.00 17.82 -0.43
CA SER A 72 10.34 18.56 0.66
C SER A 72 10.93 18.29 2.04
N LEU A 73 11.89 17.37 2.12
CA LEU A 73 12.77 17.15 3.29
C LEU A 73 13.92 18.15 3.29
#